data_AF-A0A5E4A584-F1
#
_entry.id   AF-A0A5E4A584-F1
#
_cell.length_a   1.000
_cell.length_b   1.000
_cell.length_c   1.000
_cell.angle_alpha   90.00
_cell.angle_beta   90.00
_cell.angle_gamma   90.00
#
_symmetry.space_group_name_H-M   'P 1'
#
loop_
_entity.id
_entity.type
_entity.pdbx_description
1 polymer ?
#
loop_
_entity_poly.entity_id
_entity_poly.type
_entity_poly.pdbx_seq_one_letter_code
_entity_poly.pdbx_strand_id
1 'polypeptide(L)'
;MAGFQRHEDLLNLVLRVLRSWNDPLYHLVSEVRGMHEAPDAILSKAIEIEEQNKRLLEGMEKIVGQVHPGVKENEIYSVWSGLPSLQMEDEDSRLFAFYNLLHCLRRDSHKIDNYLKLLKCRIVYDSNC
;
A
#
# COMPACT_ATOMS: atom_id res chain seq x y z
N MET A 1 -2.01 -28.22 -18.03
CA MET A 1 -2.82 -27.00 -18.17
C MET A 1 -2.43 -26.07 -17.03
N ALA A 2 -1.57 -25.08 -17.29
CA ALA A 2 -1.00 -24.18 -16.28
C ALA A 2 -1.01 -22.72 -16.79
N GLY A 3 -2.17 -22.27 -17.29
CA GLY A 3 -2.33 -20.96 -17.93
C GLY A 3 -2.95 -19.88 -17.04
N PHE A 4 -3.59 -20.25 -15.93
CA PHE A 4 -4.40 -19.32 -15.12
C PHE A 4 -3.63 -18.65 -13.96
N GLN A 5 -2.45 -19.12 -13.55
CA GLN A 5 -1.89 -18.73 -12.24
C GLN A 5 -1.27 -17.30 -12.14
N ARG A 6 -0.67 -16.73 -13.20
CA ARG A 6 0.27 -15.59 -13.03
C ARG A 6 -0.33 -14.20 -12.83
N HIS A 7 -1.52 -13.91 -13.36
CA HIS A 7 -2.12 -12.58 -13.21
C HIS A 7 -2.99 -12.49 -11.95
N GLU A 8 -3.65 -13.57 -11.55
CA GLU A 8 -4.42 -13.62 -10.31
C GLU A 8 -3.52 -13.45 -9.09
N ASP A 9 -2.39 -14.16 -9.07
CA ASP A 9 -1.38 -14.03 -8.01
C ASP A 9 -0.87 -12.60 -7.89
N LEU A 10 -0.69 -11.92 -9.03
CA LEU A 10 -0.21 -10.54 -9.07
C LEU A 10 -1.29 -9.53 -8.63
N LEU A 11 -2.55 -9.75 -9.01
CA LEU A 11 -3.70 -8.98 -8.53
C LEU A 11 -3.85 -9.12 -7.00
N ASN A 12 -3.83 -10.35 -6.50
CA ASN A 12 -3.90 -10.65 -5.07
C ASN A 12 -2.70 -10.07 -4.30
N LEU A 13 -1.51 -10.08 -4.89
CA LEU A 13 -0.33 -9.45 -4.30
C LEU A 13 -0.52 -7.94 -4.15
N VAL A 14 -1.00 -7.26 -5.20
CA VAL A 14 -1.28 -5.81 -5.13
C VAL A 14 -2.30 -5.51 -4.04
N LEU A 15 -3.40 -6.27 -3.95
CA LEU A 15 -4.41 -6.11 -2.91
C LEU A 15 -3.84 -6.28 -1.50
N ARG A 16 -3.04 -7.33 -1.28
CA ARG A 16 -2.40 -7.57 0.03
C ARG A 16 -1.48 -6.44 0.44
N VAL A 17 -0.69 -5.90 -0.49
CA VAL A 17 0.21 -4.78 -0.21
C VAL A 17 -0.61 -3.53 0.13
N LEU A 18 -1.61 -3.17 -0.68
CA LEU A 18 -2.48 -2.02 -0.41
C LEU A 18 -3.16 -2.10 0.96
N ARG A 19 -3.66 -3.29 1.34
CA ARG A 19 -4.25 -3.52 2.68
C ARG A 19 -3.24 -3.40 3.80
N SER A 20 -2.04 -3.95 3.63
CA SER A 20 -0.99 -3.87 4.64
C SER A 20 -0.53 -2.43 4.92
N TRP A 21 -0.78 -1.50 3.99
CA TRP A 21 -0.46 -0.08 4.15
C TRP A 21 -1.54 0.75 4.85
N ASN A 22 -2.75 0.21 5.06
CA ASN A 22 -3.84 0.96 5.71
C ASN A 22 -3.46 1.44 7.12
N ASP A 23 -2.98 0.53 7.95
CA ASP A 23 -2.62 0.80 9.35
C ASP A 23 -1.36 1.70 9.47
N PRO A 24 -0.23 1.43 8.78
CA PRO A 24 0.92 2.33 8.83
C PRO A 24 0.64 3.74 8.30
N LEU A 25 -0.22 3.90 7.28
CA LEU A 25 -0.57 5.23 6.75
C LEU A 25 -1.46 6.01 7.72
N TYR A 26 -2.42 5.35 8.36
CA TYR A 26 -3.23 5.95 9.42
C TYR A 26 -2.34 6.48 10.56
N HIS A 27 -1.42 5.64 11.04
CA HIS A 27 -0.50 6.03 12.11
C HIS A 27 0.49 7.11 11.66
N LEU A 28 1.02 7.05 10.43
CA LEU A 28 1.86 8.13 9.88
C LEU A 28 1.15 9.49 9.96
N VAL A 29 -0.12 9.57 9.51
CA VAL A 29 -0.90 10.81 9.55
C VAL A 29 -1.15 11.26 10.99
N SER A 30 -1.55 10.33 11.87
CA SER A 30 -1.83 10.62 13.27
C SER A 30 -0.59 11.17 14.00
N GLU A 31 0.55 10.49 13.87
CA GLU A 31 1.77 10.85 14.57
C GLU A 31 2.36 12.17 14.04
N VAL A 32 2.37 12.40 12.73
CA VAL A 32 2.83 13.67 12.15
C VAL A 32 1.92 14.84 12.56
N ARG A 33 0.59 14.63 12.59
CA ARG A 33 -0.36 15.66 13.03
C ARG A 33 -0.22 16.02 14.52
N GLY A 34 0.23 15.08 15.35
CA GLY A 34 0.46 15.29 16.77
C GLY A 34 1.76 16.05 17.11
N MET A 35 2.63 16.31 16.13
CA MET A 35 3.87 17.05 16.35
C MET A 35 3.61 18.54 16.60
N HIS A 36 4.32 19.12 17.57
CA HIS A 36 4.17 20.54 17.95
C HIS A 36 4.41 21.50 16.77
N GLU A 37 5.33 21.15 15.87
CA GLU A 37 5.61 21.84 14.61
C GLU A 37 5.59 20.81 13.46
N ALA A 38 4.41 20.29 13.16
CA ALA A 38 4.25 19.34 12.07
C ALA A 38 4.69 19.97 10.73
N PRO A 39 5.58 19.32 9.96
CA PRO A 39 5.96 19.82 8.65
C PRO A 39 4.77 19.75 7.68
N ASP A 40 4.14 20.90 7.39
CA ASP A 40 2.91 21.01 6.59
C ASP A 40 2.97 20.25 5.26
N ALA A 41 4.11 20.33 4.56
CA ALA A 41 4.29 19.64 3.29
C ALA A 41 4.27 18.12 3.43
N ILE A 42 4.86 17.59 4.51
CA ILE A 42 4.87 16.15 4.79
C ILE A 42 3.47 15.70 5.23
N LEU A 43 2.83 16.45 6.14
CA LEU A 43 1.49 16.14 6.62
C LEU A 43 0.47 16.12 5.46
N SER A 44 0.49 17.14 4.60
CA SER A 44 -0.38 17.22 3.43
C SER A 44 -0.19 16.02 2.51
N LYS A 45 1.06 15.61 2.24
CA LYS A 45 1.35 14.44 1.41
C LYS A 45 0.95 13.13 2.06
N ALA A 46 1.13 12.98 3.37
CA ALA A 46 0.73 11.78 4.10
C ALA A 46 -0.80 11.57 4.03
N ILE A 47 -1.58 12.64 4.22
CA ILE A 47 -3.05 12.63 4.09
C ILE A 47 -3.45 12.25 2.66
N GLU A 48 -2.84 12.88 1.66
CA GLU A 48 -3.12 12.57 0.25
C GLU A 48 -2.85 11.09 -0.06
N ILE A 49 -1.71 10.56 0.37
CA ILE A 49 -1.34 9.16 0.13
C ILE A 49 -2.30 8.20 0.85
N GLU A 50 -2.70 8.48 2.09
CA GLU A 50 -3.68 7.69 2.83
C GLU A 50 -5.01 7.59 2.07
N GLU A 51 -5.51 8.73 1.59
CA GLU A 51 -6.76 8.79 0.81
C GLU A 51 -6.65 8.07 -0.54
N GLN A 52 -5.55 8.27 -1.28
CA GLN A 52 -5.35 7.61 -2.57
C GLN A 52 -5.15 6.10 -2.41
N ASN A 53 -4.51 5.63 -1.33
CA ASN A 53 -4.38 4.20 -1.05
C ASN A 53 -5.75 3.53 -0.89
N LYS A 54 -6.68 4.16 -0.14
CA LYS A 54 -8.06 3.68 0.03
C LYS A 54 -8.81 3.61 -1.31
N ARG A 55 -8.75 4.68 -2.11
CA ARG A 55 -9.39 4.73 -3.43
C ARG A 55 -8.83 3.68 -4.39
N LEU A 56 -7.51 3.47 -4.37
CA LEU A 56 -6.86 2.46 -5.20
C LEU A 56 -7.25 1.06 -4.75
N LEU A 57 -7.30 0.79 -3.45
CA LEU A 57 -7.75 -0.49 -2.89
C LEU A 57 -9.18 -0.81 -3.34
N GLU A 58 -10.13 0.12 -3.21
CA GLU A 58 -11.50 -0.06 -3.69
C GLU A 58 -11.57 -0.35 -5.19
N GLY A 59 -10.74 0.34 -5.99
CA GLY A 59 -10.63 0.10 -7.43
C GLY A 59 -10.13 -1.31 -7.74
N MET A 60 -9.14 -1.78 -7.00
CA MET A 60 -8.58 -3.12 -7.15
C MET A 60 -9.54 -4.22 -6.72
N GLU A 61 -10.29 -4.02 -5.64
CA GLU A 61 -11.33 -4.96 -5.18
C GLU A 61 -12.41 -5.14 -6.25
N LYS A 62 -12.83 -4.04 -6.90
CA LYS A 62 -13.77 -4.09 -8.04
C LYS A 62 -13.18 -4.86 -9.23
N ILE A 63 -11.92 -4.63 -9.58
CA ILE A 63 -11.25 -5.34 -10.68
C ILE A 63 -11.18 -6.85 -10.36
N VAL A 64 -10.74 -7.22 -9.17
CA VAL A 64 -10.64 -8.64 -8.78
C VAL A 64 -12.01 -9.31 -8.75
N GLY A 65 -13.05 -8.61 -8.25
CA GLY A 65 -14.43 -9.12 -8.28
C GLY A 65 -14.96 -9.38 -9.71
N GLN A 66 -14.48 -8.63 -10.70
CA GLN A 66 -14.82 -8.85 -12.11
C GLN A 66 -14.01 -9.99 -12.76
N VAL A 67 -12.73 -10.11 -12.42
CA VAL A 67 -11.84 -11.13 -13.00
C VAL A 67 -12.09 -12.51 -12.36
N HIS A 68 -12.41 -12.58 -11.07
CA HIS A 68 -12.64 -13.83 -10.32
C HIS A 68 -13.95 -13.80 -9.50
N PRO A 69 -15.12 -13.92 -10.15
CA PRO A 69 -16.39 -13.98 -9.44
C PRO A 69 -16.45 -15.23 -8.54
N GLY A 70 -16.46 -15.04 -7.22
CA GLY A 70 -16.68 -16.10 -6.22
C GLY A 70 -15.46 -16.49 -5.37
N VAL A 71 -14.28 -15.90 -5.59
CA VAL A 71 -13.13 -16.09 -4.68
C VAL A 71 -13.35 -15.24 -3.43
N LYS A 72 -13.51 -15.89 -2.27
CA LYS A 72 -13.42 -15.22 -0.97
C LYS A 72 -11.95 -14.90 -0.73
N GLU A 73 -11.61 -13.63 -0.67
CA GLU A 73 -10.26 -13.22 -0.30
C GLU A 73 -9.93 -13.71 1.12
N ASN A 74 -8.89 -14.52 1.22
CA ASN A 74 -8.26 -14.78 2.50
C ASN A 74 -7.51 -13.50 2.89
N GLU A 75 -7.95 -12.84 3.97
CA GLU A 75 -7.41 -11.60 4.56
C GLU A 75 -6.00 -11.77 5.16
N ILE A 76 -5.14 -12.58 4.56
CA ILE A 76 -3.78 -12.78 5.06
C ILE A 76 -2.88 -11.73 4.41
N TYR A 77 -2.72 -10.61 5.11
CA TYR A 77 -1.71 -9.60 4.83
C TYR A 77 -0.81 -9.40 6.04
N SER A 78 0.39 -8.87 5.81
CA SER A 78 1.35 -8.61 6.88
C SER A 78 0.81 -7.53 7.81
N VAL A 79 0.67 -7.87 9.10
CA VAL A 79 0.33 -6.89 10.14
C VAL A 79 1.56 -6.04 10.42
N TRP A 80 1.40 -4.73 10.36
CA TRP A 80 2.44 -3.79 10.77
C TRP A 80 2.39 -3.59 12.29
N SER A 81 3.56 -3.64 12.93
CA SER A 81 3.70 -3.50 14.39
C SER A 81 4.71 -2.41 14.77
N GLY A 82 4.94 -1.46 13.86
CA GLY A 82 5.96 -0.41 14.01
C GLY A 82 5.56 0.80 14.83
N LEU A 83 4.32 0.87 15.34
CA LEU A 83 3.82 2.01 16.10
C LEU A 83 4.68 2.37 17.32
N PRO A 84 5.13 1.41 18.16
CA PRO A 84 5.97 1.74 19.31
C PRO A 84 7.26 2.48 18.93
N SER A 85 7.82 2.19 17.74
CA SER A 85 9.03 2.86 17.25
C SER A 85 8.77 4.30 16.78
N LEU A 86 7.55 4.62 16.34
CA LEU A 86 7.17 5.99 15.97
C LEU A 86 6.92 6.89 17.20
N GLN A 87 6.61 6.28 18.35
CA GLN A 87 6.27 6.96 19.60
C GLN A 87 7.42 7.00 20.60
N MET A 88 8.63 6.63 20.17
CA MET A 88 9.80 6.66 21.03
C MET A 88 10.15 8.08 21.47
N GLU A 89 10.51 8.24 22.75
CA GLU A 89 11.01 9.51 23.29
C GLU A 89 12.37 9.91 22.71
N ASP A 90 13.21 8.91 22.44
CA ASP A 90 14.50 9.11 21.76
C ASP A 90 14.30 9.58 20.32
N GLU A 91 14.73 10.81 20.05
CA GLU A 91 14.50 11.49 18.78
C GLU A 91 15.17 10.78 17.60
N ASP A 92 16.41 10.34 17.75
CA ASP A 92 17.18 9.69 16.68
C ASP A 92 16.53 8.38 16.24
N SER A 93 16.12 7.54 17.19
CA SER A 93 15.42 6.29 16.89
C SER A 93 14.02 6.54 16.30
N ARG A 94 13.31 7.57 16.78
CA ARG A 94 12.01 7.96 16.22
C ARG A 94 12.15 8.44 14.77
N LEU A 95 13.12 9.30 14.48
CA LEU A 95 13.43 9.76 13.13
C LEU A 95 13.84 8.60 12.22
N PHE A 96 14.64 7.66 12.72
CA PHE A 96 15.00 6.45 11.99
C PHE A 96 13.79 5.56 11.67
N ALA A 97 12.83 5.45 12.60
CA ALA A 97 11.58 4.72 12.37
C ALA A 97 10.73 5.38 11.27
N PHE A 98 10.57 6.70 11.29
CA PHE A 98 9.91 7.45 10.20
C PHE A 98 10.63 7.27 8.86
N TYR A 99 11.96 7.36 8.85
CA TYR A 99 12.75 7.15 7.65
C TYR A 99 12.49 5.78 7.03
N ASN A 100 12.53 4.72 7.84
CA ASN A 100 12.27 3.36 7.37
C ASN A 100 10.84 3.19 6.85
N LEU A 101 9.86 3.77 7.54
CA LEU A 101 8.46 3.74 7.11
C LEU A 101 8.28 4.40 5.73
N LEU A 102 8.81 5.61 5.55
CA LEU A 102 8.74 6.36 4.29
C LEU A 102 9.53 5.68 3.17
N HIS A 103 10.68 5.09 3.49
CA HIS A 103 11.48 4.32 2.54
C HIS A 103 10.71 3.10 2.01
N CYS A 104 10.09 2.33 2.91
CA CYS A 104 9.25 1.19 2.56
C CYS A 104 8.04 1.63 1.74
N LEU A 105 7.39 2.74 2.12
CA LEU A 105 6.24 3.28 1.39
C LEU A 105 6.62 3.59 -0.05
N ARG A 106 7.71 4.33 -0.26
CA ARG A 106 8.22 4.64 -1.60
C ARG A 106 8.48 3.38 -2.44
N ARG A 107 9.13 2.39 -1.84
CA ARG A 107 9.47 1.13 -2.52
C ARG A 107 8.21 0.37 -2.94
N ASP A 108 7.27 0.23 -2.03
CA ASP A 108 6.08 -0.59 -2.23
C ASP A 108 5.07 0.11 -3.15
N SER A 109 4.91 1.44 -3.06
CA SER A 109 4.13 2.23 -4.03
C SER A 109 4.68 2.09 -5.46
N HIS A 110 6.00 2.17 -5.63
CA HIS A 110 6.64 1.96 -6.94
C HIS A 110 6.42 0.52 -7.44
N LYS A 111 6.42 -0.46 -6.54
CA LYS A 111 6.15 -1.86 -6.87
C LYS A 111 4.70 -2.08 -7.32
N ILE A 112 3.74 -1.50 -6.61
CA ILE A 112 2.32 -1.50 -6.97
C ILE A 112 2.11 -0.89 -8.35
N ASP A 113 2.63 0.32 -8.60
CA ASP A 113 2.49 1.00 -9.89
C ASP A 113 3.01 0.15 -11.07
N ASN A 114 4.20 -0.44 -10.92
CA ASN A 114 4.76 -1.35 -11.94
C ASN A 114 3.89 -2.60 -12.15
N TYR A 115 3.38 -3.20 -11.08
CA TYR A 115 2.50 -4.36 -11.19
C TYR A 115 1.17 -4.02 -11.85
N LEU A 116 0.58 -2.85 -11.57
CA LEU A 116 -0.62 -2.39 -12.24
C LEU A 116 -0.40 -2.16 -13.75
N LYS A 117 0.73 -1.56 -14.13
CA LYS A 117 1.11 -1.41 -15.55
C LYS A 117 1.24 -2.77 -16.25
N LEU A 118 1.90 -3.73 -15.62
CA LEU A 118 2.04 -5.09 -16.14
C LEU A 118 0.68 -5.81 -16.25
N LEU A 119 -0.17 -5.69 -15.23
CA LEU A 119 -1.50 -6.28 -15.22
C LEU A 119 -2.39 -5.69 -16.31
N LYS A 120 -2.42 -4.35 -16.44
CA LYS A 120 -3.10 -3.67 -17.54
C LYS A 120 -2.63 -4.21 -18.88
N CYS A 121 -1.33 -4.37 -19.07
CA CYS A 121 -0.79 -4.88 -20.32
C CYS A 121 -1.25 -6.30 -20.65
N ARG A 122 -1.22 -7.19 -19.66
CA ARG A 122 -1.59 -8.60 -19.84
C ARG A 122 -3.08 -8.81 -20.00
N ILE A 123 -3.90 -8.11 -19.22
CA ILE A 123 -5.35 -8.33 -19.16
C ILE A 123 -6.08 -7.59 -20.30
N VAL A 124 -5.64 -6.37 -20.63
CA VAL A 124 -6.35 -5.52 -21.61
C VAL A 124 -5.79 -5.69 -23.02
N TYR A 125 -4.48 -5.86 -23.17
CA TYR A 125 -3.80 -5.83 -24.48
C TYR A 125 -3.15 -7.17 -24.88
N ASP A 126 -3.39 -8.25 -24.13
CA ASP A 126 -2.75 -9.56 -24.34
C ASP A 126 -1.22 -9.45 -24.50
N SER A 127 -0.60 -8.64 -23.65
CA SER A 127 0.85 -8.35 -23.64
C SER A 127 1.38 -7.54 -24.83
N ASN A 128 0.52 -6.96 -25.68
CA ASN A 128 0.91 -6.06 -26.77
C ASN A 128 0.80 -4.59 -26.35
N CYS A 129 1.73 -4.17 -25.49
CA CYS A 129 1.98 -2.78 -25.12
C CYS A 129 3.38 -2.37 -25.62
#